data_AF-A0A7W1A7F0-F1
#
_entry.id   AF-A0A7W1A7F0-F1
#
_cell.length_a   1.000
_cell.length_b   1.000
_cell.length_c   1.000
_cell.angle_alpha   90.00
_cell.angle_beta   90.00
_cell.angle_gamma   90.00
#
_symmetry.space_group_name_H-M   'P 1'
#
loop_
_entity.id
_entity.type
_entity.pdbx_description
1 polymer ?
#
loop_
_entity_poly.entity_id
_entity_poly.type
_entity_poly.pdbx_seq_one_letter_code
_entity_poly.pdbx_strand_id
1 'polypeptide(L)'
;MSRRNWTLRLMLVVVLSWTVVMPNGAAARPAQQLSGFGCSSSSDPWFVETLAFDLTTIAPGVVVEPTDPSMSNALAQLRNASTTPLYLVELQFYAKKINTAAVPIVLADHTFVGSKVISDTVFTWTIDRERNEASWRKYDESQKITVSHDSLATVLAGYTDHQVFGDQRPLTVTMPLPQVYTLQVIYGTELISIPVTQTYTLNATYNPTRLQDEQAACEGWGQGFGISLLKWLLGYVFRAVIAAIIVVVLVVGLVSWILGRNKA
;
A
#
# COMPACT_ATOMS: atom_id res chain seq x y z
N MET A 1 -49.65 -14.33 -0.94
CA MET A 1 -48.21 -14.17 -1.26
C MET A 1 -47.50 -13.66 -0.01
N SER A 2 -46.61 -14.47 0.57
CA SER A 2 -46.11 -14.33 1.95
C SER A 2 -44.75 -13.62 2.00
N ARG A 3 -44.67 -12.50 2.74
CA ARG A 3 -43.47 -11.67 2.99
C ARG A 3 -42.55 -12.25 4.07
N ARG A 4 -42.18 -13.54 4.01
CA ARG A 4 -41.42 -14.18 5.10
C ARG A 4 -40.07 -14.83 4.75
N ASN A 5 -39.49 -14.57 3.57
CA ASN A 5 -38.28 -15.29 3.10
C ASN A 5 -37.06 -14.44 2.72
N TRP A 6 -36.97 -13.18 3.15
CA TRP A 6 -35.84 -12.31 2.77
C TRP A 6 -34.64 -12.32 3.74
N THR A 7 -34.86 -12.58 5.03
CA THR A 7 -33.78 -12.54 6.05
C THR A 7 -32.84 -13.75 6.00
N LEU A 8 -33.32 -14.92 5.58
CA LEU A 8 -32.52 -16.16 5.55
C LEU A 8 -31.58 -16.24 4.32
N ARG A 9 -31.89 -15.52 3.22
CA ARG A 9 -31.01 -15.44 2.05
C ARG A 9 -29.84 -14.48 2.25
N LEU A 10 -29.99 -13.49 3.13
CA LEU A 10 -28.93 -12.51 3.39
C LEU A 10 -27.85 -13.05 4.35
N MET A 11 -28.20 -13.99 5.24
CA MET A 11 -27.20 -14.66 6.10
C MET A 11 -26.37 -15.71 5.35
N LEU A 12 -26.89 -16.36 4.30
CA LEU A 12 -26.14 -17.40 3.57
C LEU A 12 -25.02 -16.83 2.67
N VAL A 13 -25.19 -15.59 2.18
CA VAL A 13 -24.18 -14.92 1.33
C VAL A 13 -22.98 -14.42 2.14
N VAL A 14 -23.16 -14.16 3.44
CA VAL A 14 -22.09 -13.66 4.32
C VAL A 14 -21.18 -14.79 4.83
N VAL A 15 -21.66 -16.03 4.88
CA VAL A 15 -20.88 -17.17 5.42
C VAL A 15 -20.05 -17.89 4.35
N LEU A 16 -20.42 -17.79 3.06
CA LEU A 16 -19.71 -18.48 1.97
C LEU A 16 -18.55 -17.69 1.35
N SER A 17 -18.27 -16.47 1.82
CA SER A 17 -17.17 -15.63 1.32
C SER A 17 -15.83 -15.83 2.03
N TRP A 18 -15.70 -16.82 2.93
CA TRP A 18 -14.52 -16.99 3.80
C TRP A 18 -13.68 -18.25 3.55
N THR A 19 -13.87 -18.98 2.45
CA THR A 19 -13.00 -20.12 2.11
C THR A 19 -12.52 -20.05 0.67
N VAL A 20 -11.70 -19.05 0.36
CA VAL A 20 -10.77 -19.12 -0.77
C VAL A 20 -9.41 -19.52 -0.21
N VAL A 21 -9.07 -20.80 -0.39
CA VAL A 21 -7.72 -21.30 -0.15
C VAL A 21 -6.81 -20.65 -1.19
N MET A 22 -5.93 -19.74 -0.74
CA MET A 22 -4.91 -19.15 -1.61
C MET A 22 -3.75 -20.15 -1.81
N PRO A 23 -3.12 -20.21 -3.00
CA PRO A 23 -1.92 -21.00 -3.23
C PRO A 23 -0.74 -20.43 -2.44
N ASN A 24 0.00 -21.31 -1.79
CA ASN A 24 1.26 -21.01 -1.09
C ASN A 24 2.26 -20.35 -2.05
N GLY A 25 2.76 -19.15 -1.74
CA GLY A 25 3.90 -18.58 -2.45
C GLY A 25 4.15 -17.08 -2.26
N ALA A 26 3.11 -16.29 -1.97
CA ALA A 26 3.27 -14.88 -1.62
C ALA A 26 2.96 -14.69 -0.14
N ALA A 27 3.81 -13.99 0.60
CA ALA A 27 3.51 -13.56 1.96
C ALA A 27 2.21 -12.73 1.92
N ALA A 28 1.09 -13.34 2.30
CA ALA A 28 -0.18 -12.66 2.38
C ALA A 28 -0.04 -11.54 3.42
N ARG A 29 -0.18 -10.28 2.98
CA ARG A 29 -0.25 -9.13 3.89
C ARG A 29 -1.36 -9.42 4.90
N PRO A 30 -1.08 -9.48 6.22
CA PRO A 30 -2.10 -9.79 7.20
C PRO A 30 -3.22 -8.77 7.08
N ALA A 31 -4.46 -9.27 6.91
CA ALA A 31 -5.64 -8.43 6.92
C ALA A 31 -5.69 -7.69 8.26
N GLN A 32 -5.55 -6.36 8.20
CA GLN A 32 -5.68 -5.49 9.36
C GLN A 32 -7.06 -5.75 9.98
N GLN A 33 -7.08 -6.40 11.15
CA GLN A 33 -8.30 -6.52 11.93
C GLN A 33 -8.74 -5.11 12.34
N LEU A 34 -9.89 -4.70 11.81
CA LEU A 34 -10.61 -3.50 12.22
C LEU A 34 -11.13 -3.69 13.66
N SER A 35 -10.26 -3.52 14.66
CA SER A 35 -10.69 -3.20 16.02
C SER A 35 -11.09 -1.73 16.06
N GLY A 36 -12.34 -1.46 16.44
CA GLY A 36 -12.93 -0.13 16.47
C GLY A 36 -12.07 0.89 17.21
N PHE A 37 -11.95 2.08 16.62
CA PHE A 37 -11.23 3.25 17.15
C PHE A 37 -9.70 3.08 17.32
N GLY A 38 -9.01 2.94 16.18
CA GLY A 38 -8.19 4.06 15.70
C GLY A 38 -6.71 4.13 16.09
N CYS A 39 -5.94 3.08 15.82
CA CYS A 39 -4.49 3.20 15.62
C CYS A 39 -4.11 2.26 14.46
N SER A 40 -4.29 2.72 13.23
CA SER A 40 -3.78 1.99 12.07
C SER A 40 -2.33 2.41 11.89
N SER A 41 -1.39 1.53 12.23
CA SER A 41 -0.01 1.71 11.85
C SER A 41 0.11 1.35 10.35
N SER A 42 0.63 2.27 9.55
CA SER A 42 1.14 1.90 8.22
C SER A 42 2.39 1.06 8.45
N SER A 43 2.44 -0.19 8.00
CA SER A 43 3.61 -1.04 8.18
C SER A 43 4.74 -0.56 7.26
N ASP A 44 5.64 0.29 7.77
CA ASP A 44 6.83 0.67 7.02
C ASP A 44 7.75 -0.55 6.86
N PRO A 45 8.53 -0.63 5.76
CA PRO A 45 9.48 -1.71 5.60
C PRO A 45 10.57 -1.68 6.67
N TRP A 46 11.09 -2.84 7.04
CA TRP A 46 12.20 -2.96 7.98
C TRP A 46 13.52 -2.51 7.34
N PHE A 47 13.70 -2.80 6.06
CA PHE A 47 14.93 -2.50 5.33
C PHE A 47 14.67 -1.47 4.23
N VAL A 48 15.64 -0.59 4.01
CA VAL A 48 15.74 0.21 2.80
C VAL A 48 16.67 -0.51 1.85
N GLU A 49 16.17 -0.76 0.65
CA GLU A 49 16.91 -1.47 -0.39
C GLU A 49 17.59 -0.49 -1.33
N THR A 50 18.75 -0.87 -1.84
CA THR A 50 19.48 -0.07 -2.82
C THR A 50 20.05 -0.99 -3.90
N LEU A 51 19.79 -0.62 -5.15
CA LEU A 51 20.29 -1.34 -6.31
C LEU A 51 21.49 -0.61 -6.91
N ALA A 52 22.56 -1.35 -7.14
CA ALA A 52 23.70 -0.91 -7.93
C ALA A 52 23.75 -1.72 -9.22
N PHE A 53 23.72 -1.03 -10.36
CA PHE A 53 23.74 -1.65 -11.68
C PHE A 53 25.11 -1.48 -12.31
N ASP A 54 25.66 -2.56 -12.86
CA ASP A 54 26.83 -2.50 -13.72
C ASP A 54 26.38 -2.24 -15.16
N LEU A 55 26.40 -0.97 -15.54
CA LEU A 55 26.00 -0.51 -16.86
C LEU A 55 27.12 -0.60 -17.90
N THR A 56 28.27 -1.19 -17.58
CA THR A 56 29.37 -1.34 -18.56
C THR A 56 28.97 -2.21 -19.75
N THR A 57 27.97 -3.07 -19.59
CA THR A 57 27.44 -3.96 -20.64
C THR A 57 26.33 -3.33 -21.48
N ILE A 58 25.84 -2.14 -21.14
CA ILE A 58 24.77 -1.45 -21.88
C ILE A 58 25.27 -0.20 -22.59
N ALA A 59 24.59 0.20 -23.66
CA ALA A 59 24.95 1.37 -24.43
C ALA A 59 24.93 2.66 -23.58
N PRO A 60 25.80 3.65 -23.88
CA PRO A 60 25.96 4.87 -23.09
C PRO A 60 24.72 5.77 -23.01
N GLY A 61 23.68 5.51 -23.81
CA GLY A 61 22.41 6.22 -23.76
C GLY A 61 21.46 5.76 -22.63
N VAL A 62 21.77 4.65 -21.95
CA VAL A 62 20.97 4.11 -20.86
C VAL A 62 21.57 4.53 -19.52
N VAL A 63 20.72 5.13 -18.68
CA VAL A 63 21.11 5.62 -17.35
C VAL A 63 20.15 5.06 -16.31
N VAL A 64 20.69 4.65 -15.16
CA VAL A 64 19.89 4.35 -13.97
C VAL A 64 19.75 5.62 -13.17
N GLU A 65 18.52 6.02 -12.93
CA GLU A 65 18.19 7.16 -12.10
C GLU A 65 17.59 6.69 -10.77
N PRO A 66 17.83 7.46 -9.69
CA PRO A 66 17.20 7.18 -8.40
C PRO A 66 15.68 7.27 -8.53
N THR A 67 15.01 6.38 -7.82
CA THR A 67 13.56 6.33 -7.74
C THR A 67 13.02 7.51 -6.93
N ASP A 68 11.91 8.11 -7.39
CA ASP A 68 11.10 9.02 -6.58
C ASP A 68 10.59 8.28 -5.32
N PRO A 69 10.86 8.78 -4.09
CA PRO A 69 10.42 8.15 -2.84
C PRO A 69 8.90 7.92 -2.75
N SER A 70 8.09 8.63 -3.53
CA SER A 70 6.63 8.45 -3.59
C SER A 70 6.19 7.17 -4.31
N MET A 71 7.07 6.53 -5.08
CA MET A 71 6.77 5.29 -5.80
C MET A 71 7.06 4.07 -4.92
N SER A 72 6.06 3.63 -4.18
CA SER A 72 6.17 2.56 -3.17
C SER A 72 6.67 1.20 -3.64
N ASN A 73 6.66 0.91 -4.95
CA ASN A 73 7.08 -0.38 -5.52
C ASN A 73 8.27 -0.28 -6.48
N ALA A 74 8.84 0.91 -6.63
CA ALA A 74 9.91 1.16 -7.59
C ALA A 74 11.27 1.03 -6.90
N LEU A 75 12.14 0.18 -7.41
CA LEU A 75 13.49 -0.02 -6.88
C LEU A 75 14.53 0.80 -7.63
N ALA A 76 14.34 0.97 -8.93
CA ALA A 76 15.16 1.82 -9.77
C ALA A 76 14.35 2.34 -10.96
N GLN A 77 14.85 3.38 -11.62
CA GLN A 77 14.31 3.85 -12.89
C GLN A 77 15.37 3.77 -13.98
N LEU A 78 15.02 3.21 -15.13
CA LEU A 78 15.87 3.16 -16.32
C LEU A 78 15.40 4.21 -17.30
N ARG A 79 16.30 5.13 -17.66
CA ARG A 79 16.12 6.12 -18.72
C ARG A 79 16.93 5.70 -19.93
N ASN A 80 16.42 5.97 -21.14
CA ASN A 80 17.13 5.70 -22.38
C ASN A 80 16.96 6.87 -23.37
N ALA A 81 18.03 7.66 -23.51
CA ALA A 81 18.07 8.79 -24.44
C ALA A 81 18.42 8.38 -25.89
N SER A 82 18.77 7.10 -26.11
CA SER A 82 19.06 6.56 -27.43
C SER A 82 17.79 6.42 -28.28
N THR A 83 17.95 6.52 -29.60
CA THR A 83 16.92 6.13 -30.58
C THR A 83 16.76 4.62 -30.71
N THR A 84 17.65 3.84 -30.10
CA THR A 84 17.53 2.39 -30.00
C THR A 84 16.60 2.06 -28.84
N PRO A 85 15.52 1.28 -29.05
CA PRO A 85 14.58 0.98 -27.97
C PRO A 85 15.20 0.09 -26.91
N LEU A 86 14.97 0.45 -25.65
CA LEU A 86 15.26 -0.38 -24.47
C LEU A 86 13.94 -0.98 -23.97
N TYR A 87 13.90 -2.29 -23.82
CA TYR A 87 12.75 -3.04 -23.32
C TYR A 87 13.10 -3.70 -21.99
N LEU A 88 12.23 -3.57 -21.00
CA LEU A 88 12.35 -4.32 -19.75
C LEU A 88 11.65 -5.68 -19.92
N VAL A 89 12.38 -6.76 -19.64
CA VAL A 89 11.83 -8.12 -19.66
C VAL A 89 11.24 -8.42 -18.28
N GLU A 90 10.03 -8.97 -18.25
CA GLU A 90 9.26 -9.27 -17.03
C GLU A 90 8.60 -10.66 -17.17
N LEU A 91 8.05 -11.23 -16.09
CA LEU A 91 7.33 -12.52 -16.08
C LEU A 91 5.86 -12.25 -16.25
N GLN A 92 5.31 -13.02 -17.15
CA GLN A 92 3.90 -13.01 -17.42
C GLN A 92 3.15 -13.78 -16.32
N PHE A 93 2.65 -13.04 -15.33
CA PHE A 93 1.78 -13.61 -14.27
C PHE A 93 0.39 -14.02 -14.77
N TYR A 94 -0.03 -13.54 -15.95
CA TYR A 94 -1.35 -13.84 -16.54
C TYR A 94 -1.22 -14.51 -17.90
N ALA A 95 -1.97 -15.60 -18.14
CA ALA A 95 -1.91 -16.48 -19.32
C ALA A 95 -2.18 -15.84 -20.70
N LYS A 96 -2.24 -14.51 -20.83
CA LYS A 96 -2.53 -13.82 -22.08
C LYS A 96 -1.23 -13.51 -22.82
N LYS A 97 -0.67 -14.49 -23.55
CA LYS A 97 0.51 -14.31 -24.41
C LYS A 97 0.40 -12.98 -25.18
N ILE A 98 1.27 -12.03 -24.85
CA ILE A 98 1.41 -10.82 -25.65
C ILE A 98 2.04 -11.26 -26.98
N ASN A 99 1.51 -10.75 -28.08
CA ASN A 99 2.07 -11.06 -29.39
C ASN A 99 3.49 -10.47 -29.48
N THR A 100 4.48 -11.35 -29.35
CA THR A 100 5.92 -11.01 -29.40
C THR A 100 6.35 -10.52 -30.78
N ALA A 101 5.48 -10.53 -31.80
CA ALA A 101 5.80 -9.99 -33.13
C ALA A 101 6.22 -8.51 -33.11
N ALA A 102 5.88 -7.75 -32.06
CA ALA A 102 6.31 -6.36 -31.87
C ALA A 102 7.64 -6.21 -31.09
N VAL A 103 8.22 -7.32 -30.65
CA VAL A 103 9.50 -7.42 -29.96
C VAL A 103 10.48 -8.14 -30.89
N PRO A 104 11.72 -7.65 -31.07
CA PRO A 104 12.61 -8.15 -32.12
C PRO A 104 13.26 -9.52 -31.83
N ILE A 105 12.97 -10.14 -30.68
CA ILE A 105 13.53 -11.43 -30.29
C ILE A 105 12.46 -12.38 -29.77
N VAL A 106 12.72 -13.68 -29.90
CA VAL A 106 11.92 -14.71 -29.24
C VAL A 106 12.29 -14.72 -27.76
N LEU A 107 11.30 -14.46 -26.93
CA LEU A 107 11.40 -14.47 -25.48
C LEU A 107 11.24 -15.89 -24.93
N ALA A 108 11.86 -16.18 -23.79
CA ALA A 108 11.66 -17.43 -23.09
C ALA A 108 10.19 -17.60 -22.66
N ASP A 109 9.74 -18.84 -22.48
CA ASP A 109 8.40 -19.12 -21.98
C ASP A 109 8.13 -18.35 -20.68
N HIS A 110 6.91 -17.83 -20.54
CA HIS A 110 6.47 -17.01 -19.40
C HIS A 110 7.17 -15.66 -19.23
N THR A 111 7.98 -15.20 -20.18
CA THR A 111 8.48 -13.82 -20.17
C THR A 111 7.69 -12.94 -21.13
N PHE A 112 7.60 -11.65 -20.81
CA PHE A 112 6.95 -10.63 -21.64
C PHE A 112 7.67 -9.29 -21.51
N VAL A 113 7.28 -8.36 -22.36
CA VAL A 113 7.77 -6.98 -22.32
C VAL A 113 6.54 -6.06 -22.29
N GLY A 114 6.30 -5.45 -21.13
CA GLY A 114 5.18 -4.52 -20.94
C GLY A 114 5.50 -3.09 -21.35
N SER A 115 6.77 -2.71 -21.31
CA SER A 115 7.22 -1.33 -21.51
C SER A 115 8.51 -1.24 -22.31
N LYS A 116 8.66 -0.14 -23.05
CA LYS A 116 9.91 0.23 -23.72
C LYS A 116 10.19 1.73 -23.58
N VAL A 117 11.46 2.12 -23.60
CA VAL A 117 11.89 3.53 -23.67
C VAL A 117 12.74 3.73 -24.91
N ILE A 118 12.40 4.77 -25.66
CA ILE A 118 13.13 5.23 -26.83
C ILE A 118 13.11 6.76 -26.82
N SER A 119 14.27 7.38 -26.97
CA SER A 119 14.43 8.84 -26.99
C SER A 119 13.70 9.53 -25.81
N ASP A 120 13.97 9.07 -24.58
CA ASP A 120 13.35 9.57 -23.34
C ASP A 120 11.82 9.50 -23.30
N THR A 121 11.23 8.64 -24.13
CA THR A 121 9.77 8.44 -24.18
C THR A 121 9.43 7.00 -23.81
N VAL A 122 8.62 6.83 -22.77
CA VAL A 122 8.08 5.52 -22.39
C VAL A 122 6.89 5.18 -23.27
N PHE A 123 6.86 3.94 -23.73
CA PHE A 123 5.69 3.33 -24.35
C PHE A 123 5.31 2.09 -23.56
N THR A 124 4.01 1.92 -23.34
CA THR A 124 3.43 0.74 -22.69
C THR A 124 2.66 -0.07 -23.73
N TRP A 125 2.78 -1.38 -23.64
CA TRP A 125 2.00 -2.30 -24.46
C TRP A 125 0.56 -2.31 -23.94
N THR A 126 -0.38 -1.97 -24.82
CA THR A 126 -1.80 -1.93 -24.48
C THR A 126 -2.60 -2.78 -25.44
N ILE A 127 -3.69 -3.35 -24.94
CA ILE A 127 -4.68 -4.06 -25.75
C ILE A 127 -5.96 -3.23 -25.71
N ASP A 128 -6.28 -2.60 -26.83
CA ASP A 128 -7.57 -1.97 -27.03
C ASP A 128 -8.63 -3.07 -27.11
N ARG A 129 -9.46 -3.18 -26.08
CA ARG A 129 -10.47 -4.25 -25.99
C ARG A 129 -11.61 -4.07 -26.97
N GLU A 130 -11.92 -2.82 -27.35
CA GLU A 130 -13.01 -2.53 -28.28
C GLU A 130 -12.62 -2.89 -29.71
N ARG A 131 -11.35 -2.65 -30.06
CA ARG A 131 -10.82 -2.96 -31.40
C ARG A 131 -10.14 -4.32 -31.50
N ASN A 132 -9.89 -4.96 -30.36
CA ASN A 132 -9.04 -6.15 -30.26
C ASN A 132 -7.65 -5.95 -30.89
N GLU A 133 -7.14 -4.72 -30.80
CA GLU A 133 -5.85 -4.31 -31.37
C GLU A 133 -4.83 -4.16 -30.25
N ALA A 134 -3.64 -4.73 -30.46
CA ALA A 134 -2.54 -4.61 -29.51
C ALA A 134 -1.48 -3.66 -30.08
N SER A 135 -1.10 -2.64 -29.31
CA SER A 135 -0.21 -1.58 -29.79
C SER A 135 0.60 -0.95 -28.65
N TRP A 136 1.76 -0.39 -29.03
CA TRP A 136 2.55 0.50 -28.18
C TRP A 136 1.86 1.85 -28.07
N ARG A 137 1.56 2.29 -26.85
CA ARG A 137 1.05 3.64 -26.60
C ARG A 137 2.01 4.43 -25.75
N LYS A 138 2.20 5.69 -26.13
CA LYS A 138 3.02 6.63 -25.37
C LYS A 138 2.43 6.79 -23.98
N TYR A 139 3.27 6.69 -22.97
CA TYR A 139 2.91 6.98 -21.59
C TYR A 139 3.38 8.41 -21.29
N ASP A 140 2.45 9.37 -21.35
CA ASP A 140 2.78 10.80 -21.45
C ASP A 140 3.49 11.39 -20.21
N GLU A 141 3.48 10.67 -19.08
CA GLU A 141 3.96 11.19 -17.80
C GLU A 141 5.31 10.63 -17.37
N SER A 142 5.89 9.68 -18.12
CA SER A 142 7.17 9.07 -17.74
C SER A 142 8.18 9.05 -18.89
N GLN A 143 9.42 9.41 -18.55
CA GLN A 143 10.60 9.26 -19.40
C GLN A 143 11.41 8.00 -19.06
N LYS A 144 10.92 7.21 -18.09
CA LYS A 144 11.69 6.15 -17.44
C LYS A 144 10.84 4.90 -17.24
N ILE A 145 11.45 3.73 -17.40
CA ILE A 145 10.84 2.46 -16.99
C ILE A 145 11.19 2.20 -15.54
N THR A 146 10.19 1.83 -14.76
CA THR A 146 10.37 1.40 -13.38
C THR A 146 10.81 -0.06 -13.31
N VAL A 147 11.91 -0.33 -12.63
CA VAL A 147 12.29 -1.67 -12.18
C VAL A 147 11.65 -1.90 -10.82
N SER A 148 10.83 -2.92 -10.69
CA SER A 148 10.14 -3.28 -9.45
C SER A 148 10.60 -4.65 -8.93
N HIS A 149 10.18 -5.01 -7.71
CA HIS A 149 10.36 -6.38 -7.20
C HIS A 149 9.81 -7.44 -8.16
N ASP A 150 8.66 -7.16 -8.80
CA ASP A 150 8.05 -8.06 -9.79
C ASP A 150 8.90 -8.19 -11.05
N SER A 151 9.66 -7.15 -11.43
CA SER A 151 10.60 -7.22 -12.55
C SER A 151 11.84 -8.04 -12.18
N LEU A 152 12.27 -7.98 -10.91
CA LEU A 152 13.44 -8.70 -10.38
C LEU A 152 13.17 -10.18 -10.09
N ALA A 153 12.06 -10.53 -9.44
CA ALA A 153 11.75 -11.88 -8.92
C ALA A 153 11.60 -13.00 -9.97
N THR A 154 11.95 -12.69 -11.20
CA THR A 154 11.14 -13.00 -12.36
C THR A 154 12.05 -13.32 -13.54
N VAL A 155 13.11 -12.54 -13.66
CA VAL A 155 14.19 -12.74 -14.63
C VAL A 155 15.42 -13.37 -13.96
N LEU A 156 15.41 -13.49 -12.63
CA LEU A 156 16.58 -13.77 -11.81
C LEU A 156 16.45 -15.10 -11.09
N ALA A 157 17.19 -16.11 -11.56
CA ALA A 157 17.47 -17.26 -10.73
C ALA A 157 18.19 -16.78 -9.45
N GLY A 158 17.53 -16.92 -8.29
CA GLY A 158 18.12 -16.63 -6.99
C GLY A 158 17.70 -15.32 -6.31
N TYR A 159 16.81 -14.50 -6.90
CA TYR A 159 16.21 -13.37 -6.17
C TYR A 159 15.36 -13.89 -5.01
N THR A 160 15.61 -13.37 -3.80
CA THR A 160 14.80 -13.67 -2.62
C THR A 160 14.40 -12.34 -1.98
N ASP A 161 13.11 -12.09 -1.90
CA ASP A 161 12.62 -10.90 -1.19
C ASP A 161 12.91 -11.04 0.31
N HIS A 162 13.74 -10.13 0.83
CA HIS A 162 14.07 -10.04 2.26
C HIS A 162 13.27 -8.94 2.96
N GLN A 163 12.37 -8.27 2.25
CA GLN A 163 11.60 -7.20 2.82
C GLN A 163 10.59 -7.74 3.82
N VAL A 164 10.67 -7.24 5.06
CA VAL A 164 9.74 -7.56 6.13
C VAL A 164 8.91 -6.32 6.42
N PHE A 165 7.59 -6.50 6.42
CA PHE A 165 6.62 -5.49 6.81
C PHE A 165 5.99 -5.89 8.14
N GLY A 166 5.87 -4.93 9.07
CA GLY A 166 5.09 -5.13 10.28
C GLY A 166 5.68 -4.50 11.54
N ASP A 167 4.94 -4.69 12.64
CA ASP A 167 5.13 -3.99 13.91
C ASP A 167 5.85 -4.81 14.99
N GLN A 168 6.00 -6.12 14.81
CA GLN A 168 6.75 -6.99 15.74
C GLN A 168 8.25 -6.90 15.50
N ARG A 169 8.76 -5.67 15.59
CA ARG A 169 10.13 -5.30 15.27
C ARG A 169 11.05 -5.71 16.42
N PRO A 170 12.01 -6.64 16.24
CA PRO A 170 12.95 -7.01 17.29
C PRO A 170 13.90 -5.85 17.60
N LEU A 171 14.42 -5.82 18.84
CA LEU A 171 15.43 -4.84 19.27
C LEU A 171 16.74 -4.95 18.48
N THR A 172 17.03 -6.15 17.97
CA THR A 172 18.23 -6.43 17.19
C THR A 172 17.81 -7.10 15.89
N VAL A 173 18.23 -6.51 14.77
CA VAL A 173 17.93 -7.02 13.43
C VAL A 173 19.23 -7.49 12.80
N THR A 174 19.21 -8.70 12.23
CA THR A 174 20.31 -9.15 11.37
C THR A 174 20.06 -8.64 9.96
N MET A 175 21.01 -7.88 9.41
CA MET A 175 20.92 -7.38 8.05
C MET A 175 21.05 -8.53 7.05
N PRO A 176 20.18 -8.60 6.03
CA PRO A 176 20.37 -9.55 4.93
C PRO A 176 21.70 -9.31 4.23
N LEU A 177 22.32 -10.39 3.75
CA LEU A 177 23.52 -10.29 2.93
C LEU A 177 23.18 -9.66 1.57
N PRO A 178 24.11 -8.91 0.95
CA PRO A 178 23.93 -8.42 -0.41
C PRO A 178 23.63 -9.56 -1.39
N GLN A 179 22.70 -9.32 -2.30
CA GLN A 179 22.35 -10.25 -3.37
C GLN A 179 22.92 -9.76 -4.69
N VAL A 180 23.44 -10.67 -5.51
CA VAL A 180 23.96 -10.38 -6.85
C VAL A 180 23.16 -11.19 -7.87
N TYR A 181 22.67 -10.51 -8.90
CA TYR A 181 21.80 -11.10 -9.91
C TYR A 181 21.91 -10.32 -11.24
N THR A 182 21.22 -10.75 -12.29
CA THR A 182 21.37 -10.22 -13.66
C THR A 182 20.05 -9.76 -14.28
N LEU A 183 19.75 -8.46 -14.29
CA LEU A 183 18.55 -7.95 -14.94
C LEU A 183 18.65 -8.16 -16.46
N GLN A 184 17.71 -8.90 -17.06
CA GLN A 184 17.64 -9.00 -18.52
C GLN A 184 16.83 -7.86 -19.11
N VAL A 185 17.39 -7.25 -20.14
CA VAL A 185 16.75 -6.22 -20.95
C VAL A 185 16.99 -6.52 -22.42
N ILE A 186 16.14 -6.00 -23.29
CA ILE A 186 16.40 -6.02 -24.74
C ILE A 186 16.80 -4.62 -25.14
N TYR A 187 17.94 -4.47 -25.81
CA TYR A 187 18.36 -3.20 -26.36
C TYR A 187 18.51 -3.35 -27.88
N GLY A 188 17.64 -2.64 -28.63
CA GLY A 188 17.52 -2.88 -30.05
C GLY A 188 16.99 -4.29 -30.29
N THR A 189 17.86 -5.16 -30.83
CA THR A 189 17.56 -6.57 -31.14
C THR A 189 18.33 -7.56 -30.26
N GLU A 190 19.09 -7.08 -29.28
CA GLU A 190 19.97 -7.92 -28.45
C GLU A 190 19.41 -8.07 -27.04
N LEU A 191 19.47 -9.29 -26.50
CA LEU A 191 19.19 -9.56 -25.10
C LEU A 191 20.47 -9.33 -24.30
N ILE A 192 20.44 -8.35 -23.39
CA ILE A 192 21.56 -7.95 -22.54
C ILE A 192 21.27 -8.34 -21.10
N SER A 193 22.27 -8.88 -20.42
CA SER A 193 22.24 -9.11 -18.98
C SER A 193 23.02 -8.00 -18.27
N ILE A 194 22.33 -7.24 -17.42
CA ILE A 194 22.91 -6.18 -16.59
C ILE A 194 23.15 -6.77 -15.21
N PRO A 195 24.41 -6.90 -14.74
CA PRO A 195 24.68 -7.28 -13.36
C PRO A 195 24.10 -6.23 -12.40
N VAL A 196 23.42 -6.70 -11.37
CA VAL A 196 22.82 -5.86 -10.33
C VAL A 196 23.19 -6.41 -8.96
N THR A 197 23.61 -5.52 -8.07
CA THR A 197 23.81 -5.82 -6.65
C THR A 197 22.74 -5.13 -5.84
N GLN A 198 21.95 -5.89 -5.09
CA GLN A 198 21.00 -5.39 -4.10
C GLN A 198 21.66 -5.40 -2.73
N THR A 199 21.62 -4.25 -2.07
CA THR A 199 22.08 -4.08 -0.71
C THR A 199 20.93 -3.64 0.17
N TYR A 200 21.04 -3.97 1.45
CA TYR A 200 20.02 -3.66 2.44
C TYR A 200 20.66 -2.78 3.50
N THR A 201 19.92 -1.76 3.94
CA THR A 201 20.23 -0.95 5.11
C THR A 201 19.02 -0.97 6.04
N LEU A 202 19.25 -0.85 7.35
CA LEU A 202 18.14 -0.75 8.28
C LEU A 202 17.41 0.57 8.02
N ASN A 203 16.08 0.53 7.95
CA ASN A 203 15.30 1.74 7.74
C ASN A 203 15.61 2.77 8.84
N ALA A 204 15.87 4.02 8.47
CA ALA A 204 16.16 5.08 9.43
C ALA A 204 14.99 5.34 10.39
N THR A 205 13.75 5.02 9.97
CA THR A 205 12.56 5.08 10.82
C THR A 205 12.27 3.77 11.55
N TYR A 206 13.22 2.82 11.56
CA TYR A 206 13.07 1.57 12.28
C TYR A 206 12.96 1.80 13.78
N ASN A 207 11.76 1.62 14.31
CA ASN A 207 11.48 1.74 15.74
C ASN A 207 10.92 0.41 16.29
N PRO A 208 11.67 -0.33 17.14
CA PRO A 208 11.21 -1.58 17.72
C PRO A 208 10.06 -1.41 18.72
N THR A 209 9.91 -0.22 19.32
CA THR A 209 8.82 0.09 20.25
C THR A 209 7.66 0.79 19.59
N ARG A 210 7.67 0.99 18.26
CA ARG A 210 6.66 1.80 17.55
C ARG A 210 5.23 1.46 17.94
N LEU A 211 4.89 0.17 17.94
CA LEU A 211 3.53 -0.26 18.28
C LEU A 211 3.20 -0.04 19.75
N GLN A 212 4.16 -0.19 20.67
CA GLN A 212 3.97 0.15 22.07
C GLN A 212 3.78 1.66 22.27
N ASP A 213 4.58 2.47 21.57
CA ASP A 213 4.51 3.92 21.59
C ASP A 213 3.16 4.42 21.04
N GLU A 214 2.70 3.85 19.92
CA GLU A 214 1.41 4.14 19.31
C GLU A 214 0.24 3.70 20.20
N GLN A 215 0.32 2.51 20.81
CA GLN A 215 -0.67 2.04 21.77
C GLN A 215 -0.75 2.94 23.00
N ALA A 216 0.40 3.31 23.58
CA ALA A 216 0.45 4.23 24.71
C ALA A 216 -0.11 5.61 24.35
N ALA A 217 0.20 6.13 23.17
CA ALA A 217 -0.35 7.39 22.67
C ALA A 217 -1.88 7.31 22.52
N CYS A 218 -2.38 6.20 21.97
CA CYS A 218 -3.81 5.97 21.80
C CYS A 218 -4.56 5.79 23.12
N GLU A 219 -4.00 5.05 24.08
CA GLU A 219 -4.55 4.91 25.43
C GLU A 219 -4.61 6.27 26.15
N GLY A 220 -3.55 7.08 26.03
CA GLY A 220 -3.52 8.45 26.55
C GLY A 220 -4.61 9.32 25.91
N TRP A 221 -4.85 9.18 24.61
CA TRP A 221 -5.91 9.88 23.90
C TRP A 221 -7.31 9.45 24.34
N GLY A 222 -7.54 8.14 24.49
CA GLY A 222 -8.81 7.59 24.97
C GLY A 222 -9.14 8.04 26.38
N GLN A 223 -8.15 8.08 27.28
CA GLN A 223 -8.32 8.62 28.64
C GLN A 223 -8.62 10.12 28.62
N GLY A 224 -7.91 10.90 27.81
CA GLY A 224 -8.14 12.34 27.67
C GLY A 224 -9.54 12.67 27.13
N PHE A 225 -9.98 11.96 26.10
CA PHE A 225 -11.30 12.14 25.50
C PHE A 225 -12.42 11.71 26.45
N GLY A 226 -12.28 10.54 27.09
CA GLY A 226 -13.26 10.02 28.05
C GLY A 226 -13.45 10.94 29.26
N ILE A 227 -12.36 11.45 29.84
CA ILE A 227 -12.43 12.39 30.97
C ILE A 227 -13.03 13.73 30.55
N SER A 228 -12.67 14.24 29.36
CA SER A 228 -13.21 15.50 28.85
C SER A 228 -14.72 15.40 28.57
N LEU A 229 -15.16 14.33 27.90
CA LEU A 229 -16.57 14.07 27.63
C LEU A 229 -17.37 13.90 28.92
N LEU A 230 -16.83 13.16 29.90
CA LEU A 230 -17.47 12.96 31.20
C LEU A 230 -17.59 14.28 31.98
N LYS A 231 -16.54 15.11 32.00
CA LYS A 231 -16.59 16.45 32.63
C LYS A 231 -17.64 17.34 31.97
N TRP A 232 -17.71 17.30 30.64
CA TRP A 232 -18.71 18.06 29.88
C TRP A 232 -20.13 17.60 30.22
N LEU A 233 -20.39 16.29 30.21
CA LEU A 233 -21.68 15.70 30.57
C LEU A 233 -22.09 16.01 32.02
N LEU A 234 -21.16 15.84 32.97
CA LEU A 234 -21.40 16.19 34.38
C LEU A 234 -21.73 17.68 34.54
N GLY A 235 -21.06 18.56 33.79
CA GLY A 235 -21.37 19.98 33.76
C GLY A 235 -22.80 20.28 33.27
N TYR A 236 -23.25 19.59 32.22
CA TYR A 236 -24.63 19.71 31.73
C TYR A 236 -25.67 19.18 32.72
N VAL A 237 -25.43 18.00 33.30
CA VAL A 237 -26.32 17.41 34.31
C VAL A 237 -26.43 18.32 35.53
N PHE A 238 -25.31 18.85 36.02
CA PHE A 238 -25.30 19.76 37.16
C PHE A 238 -26.10 21.05 36.89
N ARG A 239 -25.95 21.65 35.69
CA ARG A 239 -26.75 22.81 35.27
C ARG A 239 -28.23 22.49 35.19
N ALA A 240 -28.60 21.32 34.68
CA ALA A 240 -29.99 20.88 34.62
C ALA A 240 -30.60 20.69 36.01
N VAL A 241 -29.85 20.12 36.96
CA VAL A 241 -30.28 19.97 38.37
C VAL A 241 -30.49 21.33 39.03
N ILE A 242 -29.56 22.28 38.87
CA ILE A 242 -29.74 23.64 39.40
C ILE A 242 -30.99 24.30 38.82
N ALA A 243 -31.20 24.21 37.51
CA ALA A 243 -32.38 24.77 36.86
C ALA A 243 -33.67 24.17 37.43
N ALA A 244 -33.71 22.85 37.66
CA ALA A 244 -34.85 22.18 38.28
C ALA A 244 -35.11 22.65 39.72
N ILE A 245 -34.06 22.83 40.53
CA ILE A 245 -34.19 23.35 41.91
C ILE A 245 -34.76 24.77 41.90
N ILE A 246 -34.28 25.65 41.01
CA ILE A 246 -34.78 27.01 40.87
C ILE A 246 -36.28 27.00 40.54
N VAL A 247 -36.71 26.15 39.60
CA VAL A 247 -38.12 26.01 39.24
C VAL A 247 -38.96 25.56 40.44
N VAL A 248 -38.49 24.57 41.21
CA VAL A 248 -39.19 24.11 42.42
C VAL A 248 -39.32 25.23 43.45
N VAL A 249 -38.25 25.98 43.72
CA VAL A 249 -38.27 27.11 44.66
C VAL A 249 -39.25 28.20 44.21
N LEU A 250 -39.27 28.53 42.90
CA LEU A 250 -40.21 29.50 42.34
C LEU A 250 -41.66 29.04 42.47
N VAL A 251 -41.95 27.76 42.21
CA VAL A 251 -43.30 27.19 42.34
C VAL A 251 -43.74 27.20 43.81
N VAL A 252 -42.88 26.77 44.75
CA VAL A 252 -43.19 26.78 46.18
C VAL A 252 -43.42 28.20 46.69
N GLY A 253 -42.59 29.16 46.24
CA GLY A 253 -42.74 30.58 46.57
C GLY A 253 -44.07 31.15 46.05
N LEU A 254 -44.43 30.84 44.81
CA LEU A 254 -45.70 31.27 44.21
C LEU A 254 -46.91 30.68 44.94
N VAL A 255 -46.90 29.37 45.24
CA VAL A 255 -47.98 28.71 45.99
C VAL A 255 -48.11 29.31 47.38
N SER A 256 -47.00 29.53 48.08
CA SER A 256 -47.00 30.15 49.41
C SER A 256 -47.56 31.57 49.36
N TRP A 257 -47.22 32.35 48.34
CA TRP A 257 -47.76 33.70 48.13
C TRP A 257 -49.27 33.70 47.87
N ILE A 258 -49.76 32.80 47.00
CA ILE A 258 -51.20 32.65 46.71
C ILE A 258 -51.97 32.27 48.00
N LEU A 259 -51.47 31.29 48.75
CA LEU A 259 -52.11 30.83 49.99
C LEU A 259 -52.08 31.89 51.10
N GLY A 260 -51.02 32.70 51.18
CA GLY A 260 -50.93 33.81 52.13
C GLY A 260 -51.95 34.92 51.84
N ARG A 261 -52.22 35.20 50.56
CA ARG A 261 -53.21 36.20 50.15
C ARG A 261 -54.65 35.84 50.52
N ASN A 262 -55.00 34.56 50.54
CA ASN A 262 -56.34 34.11 50.89
C ASN A 262 -56.63 34.11 52.40
N LYS A 263 -55.62 34.38 53.24
CA LYS A 263 -55.76 34.45 54.71
C LYS A 263 -55.80 35.87 55.25
N ALA A 264 -55.59 36.88 54.42
CA ALA A 264 -55.73 38.30 54.74
C ALA A 264 -57.06 38.82 54.18
#